data_AF-A0A9E5DR93-F1
#
_entry.id   AF-A0A9E5DR93-F1
#
_cell.length_a   1.000
_cell.length_b   1.000
_cell.length_c   1.000
_cell.angle_alpha   90.00
_cell.angle_beta   90.00
_cell.angle_gamma   90.00
#
_symmetry.space_group_name_H-M   'P 1'
#
loop_
_entity.id
_entity.type
_entity.pdbx_description
1 polymer ?
#
loop_
_entity_poly.entity_id
_entity_poly.type
_entity_poly.pdbx_seq_one_letter_code
_entity_poly.pdbx_strand_id
1 'polypeptide(L)'
;MKYFYAVLVGVITAVAATFLHLFLPPFGIALAIIGTFTSIWSVGLTYQKRRFKIIAALAWSAFFVRASTFGAGREIFVQGDNLGNAFFFLSFLALTIAIALPTN
;
A
#
# COMPACT_ATOMS: atom_id res chain seq x y z
N MET A 1 20.85 4.79 2.24
CA MET A 1 19.99 4.58 3.43
C MET A 1 18.55 5.08 3.24
N LYS A 2 18.27 6.37 3.02
CA LYS A 2 16.88 6.90 2.92
C LYS A 2 16.00 6.20 1.85
N TYR A 3 16.57 5.92 0.68
CA TYR A 3 15.90 5.19 -0.39
C TYR A 3 15.50 3.76 0.02
N PHE A 4 16.42 3.04 0.66
CA PHE A 4 16.18 1.69 1.17
C PHE A 4 15.04 1.68 2.18
N TYR A 5 15.03 2.62 3.13
CA TYR A 5 13.94 2.74 4.10
C TYR A 5 12.60 3.10 3.45
N ALA A 6 12.59 3.98 2.44
CA ALA A 6 11.36 4.29 1.71
C ALA A 6 10.78 3.04 1.01
N VAL A 7 11.63 2.24 0.35
CA VAL A 7 11.23 0.96 -0.25
C VAL A 7 10.71 0.00 0.81
N LEU A 8 11.45 -0.16 1.91
CA LEU A 8 11.10 -1.07 3.00
C LEU A 8 9.74 -0.72 3.62
N VAL A 9 9.48 0.57 3.89
CA VAL A 9 8.17 1.02 4.36
C VAL A 9 7.08 0.68 3.36
N GLY A 10 7.30 0.93 2.06
CA GLY A 10 6.35 0.58 1.00
C GLY A 10 6.01 -0.92 0.98
N VAL A 11 7.03 -1.78 1.04
CA VAL A 11 6.86 -3.25 1.04
C VAL A 11 6.12 -3.73 2.29
N ILE A 12 6.56 -3.32 3.49
CA ILE A 12 5.91 -3.74 4.74
C ILE A 12 4.45 -3.28 4.78
N THR A 13 4.18 -2.05 4.31
CA THR A 13 2.82 -1.52 4.22
C THR A 13 1.95 -2.34 3.29
N ALA A 14 2.47 -2.74 2.12
CA ALA A 14 1.74 -3.60 1.18
C ALA A 14 1.45 -4.97 1.78
N VAL A 15 2.44 -5.62 2.38
CA VAL A 15 2.27 -6.90 3.08
C VAL A 15 1.17 -6.80 4.14
N ALA A 16 1.26 -5.80 5.02
CA ALA A 16 0.28 -5.60 6.08
C ALA A 16 -1.12 -5.35 5.51
N ALA A 17 -1.24 -4.47 4.51
CA ALA A 17 -2.52 -4.17 3.86
C ALA A 17 -3.13 -5.42 3.18
N THR A 18 -2.32 -6.25 2.51
CA THR A 18 -2.76 -7.50 1.91
C THR A 18 -3.27 -8.50 2.93
N PHE A 19 -2.68 -8.62 4.12
CA PHE A 19 -3.25 -9.51 5.14
C PHE A 19 -4.46 -8.90 5.85
N LEU A 20 -4.48 -7.58 6.03
CA LEU A 20 -5.56 -6.89 6.73
C LEU A 20 -6.85 -6.78 5.91
N HIS A 21 -6.80 -6.69 4.57
CA HIS A 21 -8.02 -6.38 3.80
C HIS A 21 -9.14 -7.41 3.95
N LEU A 22 -8.79 -8.69 4.17
CA LEU A 22 -9.74 -9.79 4.43
C LEU A 22 -10.01 -10.02 5.92
N PHE A 23 -9.26 -9.37 6.81
CA PHE A 23 -9.44 -9.52 8.25
C PHE A 23 -10.68 -8.75 8.72
N LEU A 24 -11.72 -9.46 9.15
CA LEU A 24 -12.95 -8.87 9.69
C LEU A 24 -13.55 -7.73 8.81
N PRO A 25 -14.01 -8.02 7.58
CA PRO A 25 -14.64 -7.00 6.74
C PRO A 25 -15.89 -6.40 7.42
N PRO A 26 -16.12 -5.07 7.33
CA PRO A 26 -15.39 -4.07 6.52
C PRO A 26 -14.22 -3.38 7.24
N PHE A 27 -13.91 -3.74 8.48
CA PHE A 27 -12.93 -3.01 9.29
C PHE A 27 -11.49 -3.22 8.80
N GLY A 28 -11.14 -4.44 8.39
CA GLY A 28 -9.79 -4.74 7.89
C GLY A 28 -9.42 -3.99 6.62
N ILE A 29 -10.32 -3.93 5.64
CA ILE A 29 -10.11 -3.17 4.40
C ILE A 29 -10.00 -1.66 4.70
N ALA A 30 -10.82 -1.11 5.60
CA ALA A 30 -10.71 0.28 6.02
C ALA A 30 -9.34 0.55 6.65
N LEU A 31 -8.88 -0.31 7.55
CA LEU A 31 -7.57 -0.20 8.20
C LEU A 31 -6.42 -0.34 7.19
N ALA A 32 -6.53 -1.24 6.21
CA ALA A 32 -5.55 -1.42 5.15
C ALA A 32 -5.40 -0.16 4.28
N ILE A 33 -6.51 0.51 3.94
CA ILE A 33 -6.52 1.74 3.14
C ILE A 33 -5.92 2.90 3.96
N ILE A 34 -6.38 3.10 5.19
CA ILE A 34 -5.89 4.16 6.08
C ILE A 34 -4.41 3.94 6.40
N GLY A 35 -4.00 2.70 6.65
CA GLY A 35 -2.61 2.32 6.90
C GLY A 35 -1.73 2.59 5.68
N THR A 36 -2.23 2.29 4.47
CA THR A 36 -1.52 2.61 3.21
C THR A 36 -1.33 4.12 3.06
N PHE A 37 -2.38 4.92 3.26
CA PHE A 37 -2.28 6.38 3.20
C PHE A 37 -1.27 6.92 4.21
N THR A 38 -1.45 6.60 5.49
CA THR A 38 -0.66 7.17 6.59
C THR A 38 0.81 6.77 6.51
N SER A 39 1.11 5.51 6.16
CA SER A 39 2.49 5.04 6.01
C SER A 39 3.21 5.79 4.88
N ILE A 40 2.59 5.90 3.70
CA ILE A 40 3.22 6.58 2.56
C ILE A 40 3.33 8.09 2.79
N TRP A 41 2.32 8.70 3.43
CA TRP A 41 2.37 10.11 3.78
C TRP A 41 3.48 10.41 4.80
N SER A 42 3.62 9.58 5.83
CA SER A 42 4.65 9.72 6.87
C SER A 42 6.07 9.70 6.31
N VAL A 43 6.36 8.86 5.30
CA VAL A 43 7.66 8.86 4.60
C VAL A 43 8.00 10.24 4.03
N GLY A 44 7.00 10.95 3.52
CA GLY A 44 7.17 12.32 3.03
C GLY A 44 7.51 13.31 4.13
N LEU A 45 6.87 13.18 5.30
CA LEU A 45 7.13 14.01 6.48
C LEU A 45 8.53 13.74 7.05
N THR A 46 8.95 12.48 7.14
CA THR A 46 10.27 12.10 7.69
C THR A 46 11.43 12.61 6.84
N TYR A 47 11.28 12.63 5.51
CA TYR A 47 12.36 12.99 4.61
C TYR A 47 12.18 14.33 3.89
N GLN A 48 11.07 15.03 4.15
CA GLN A 48 10.70 16.35 3.60
C GLN A 48 10.79 16.46 2.07
N LYS A 49 10.63 15.33 1.36
CA LYS A 49 10.70 15.31 -0.11
C LYS A 49 9.69 14.34 -0.70
N ARG A 50 8.91 14.83 -1.67
CA ARG A 50 7.90 14.05 -2.42
C ARG A 50 8.47 12.80 -3.09
N ARG A 51 9.73 12.83 -3.56
CA ARG A 51 10.38 11.69 -4.22
C ARG A 51 10.39 10.41 -3.38
N PHE A 52 10.49 10.51 -2.05
CA PHE A 52 10.51 9.32 -1.20
C PHE A 52 9.13 8.69 -1.05
N LYS A 53 8.06 9.50 -1.11
CA LYS A 53 6.68 8.98 -1.18
C LYS A 53 6.44 8.20 -2.47
N ILE A 54 6.94 8.70 -3.60
CA ILE A 54 6.85 8.02 -4.90
C ILE A 54 7.58 6.68 -4.83
N ILE A 55 8.79 6.64 -4.27
CA ILE A 55 9.56 5.40 -4.15
C ILE A 55 8.87 4.37 -3.24
N ALA A 56 8.32 4.81 -2.10
CA ALA A 56 7.56 3.95 -1.22
C ALA A 56 6.27 3.44 -1.90
N ALA A 57 5.57 4.29 -2.64
CA ALA A 57 4.37 3.91 -3.39
C ALA A 57 4.68 2.92 -4.52
N LEU A 58 5.79 3.09 -5.25
CA LEU A 58 6.23 2.13 -6.27
C LEU A 58 6.55 0.77 -5.65
N ALA A 59 7.23 0.76 -4.49
CA ALA A 59 7.51 -0.47 -3.76
C ALA A 59 6.22 -1.16 -3.27
N TRP A 60 5.26 -0.37 -2.77
CA TRP A 60 3.93 -0.87 -2.39
C TRP A 60 3.22 -1.50 -3.60
N SER A 61 3.18 -0.80 -4.74
CA SER A 61 2.50 -1.27 -5.96
C SER A 61 3.13 -2.54 -6.51
N ALA A 62 4.46 -2.65 -6.52
CA ALA A 62 5.16 -3.86 -6.97
C ALA A 62 4.78 -5.08 -6.12
N PHE A 63 4.69 -4.91 -4.80
CA PHE A 63 4.30 -6.00 -3.91
C PHE A 63 2.81 -6.32 -4.01
N PHE A 64 1.95 -5.30 -4.15
CA PHE A 64 0.52 -5.49 -4.38
C PHE A 64 0.26 -6.30 -5.65
N VAL A 65 0.92 -5.96 -6.77
CA VAL A 65 0.82 -6.73 -8.02
C VAL A 65 1.22 -8.17 -7.78
N ARG A 66 2.28 -8.42 -6.99
CA ARG A 66 2.65 -9.81 -6.63
C ARG A 66 1.54 -10.51 -5.85
N ALA A 67 0.91 -9.85 -4.89
CA ALA A 67 -0.21 -10.39 -4.11
C ALA A 67 -1.48 -10.65 -4.96
N SER A 68 -1.66 -9.92 -6.05
CA SER A 68 -2.74 -10.10 -7.03
C SER A 68 -2.41 -11.10 -8.15
N THR A 69 -1.26 -11.76 -8.10
CA THR A 69 -0.86 -12.81 -9.06
C THR A 69 -0.85 -14.19 -8.41
N PHE A 70 -0.97 -15.24 -9.23
CA PHE A 70 -0.89 -16.61 -8.74
C PHE A 70 0.44 -16.89 -8.02
N GLY A 71 0.33 -17.42 -6.81
CA GLY A 71 1.43 -17.99 -6.05
C GLY A 71 1.78 -19.43 -6.49
N ALA A 72 2.74 -20.05 -5.79
CA ALA A 72 3.14 -21.43 -6.05
C ALA A 72 1.99 -22.44 -5.89
N GLY A 73 1.07 -22.18 -4.97
CA GLY A 73 -0.13 -22.99 -4.74
C GLY A 73 -1.31 -22.70 -5.67
N ARG A 74 -1.15 -21.84 -6.69
CA ARG A 74 -2.25 -21.29 -7.51
C ARG A 74 -3.31 -20.53 -6.70
N GLU A 75 -2.92 -20.05 -5.53
CA GLU A 75 -3.71 -19.15 -4.71
C GLU A 75 -3.38 -17.70 -5.04
N ILE A 76 -4.37 -16.82 -4.87
CA ILE A 76 -4.26 -15.37 -5.04
C ILE A 76 -4.70 -14.73 -3.73
N PHE A 77 -3.88 -13.84 -3.17
CA PHE A 77 -4.22 -13.14 -1.93
C PHE A 77 -5.27 -12.04 -2.13
N VAL A 78 -5.10 -11.24 -3.19
CA VAL A 78 -6.06 -10.19 -3.56
C VAL A 78 -6.84 -10.65 -4.78
N GLN A 79 -8.06 -11.12 -4.54
CA GLN A 79 -8.92 -11.71 -5.56
C GLN A 79 -9.60 -10.63 -6.43
N GLY A 80 -10.04 -11.02 -7.62
CA GLY A 80 -10.79 -10.14 -8.54
C GLY A 80 -12.28 -9.98 -8.18
N ASP A 81 -12.65 -10.18 -6.93
CA ASP A 81 -14.01 -10.05 -6.42
C ASP A 81 -14.31 -8.61 -5.98
N ASN A 82 -15.52 -8.34 -5.48
CA ASN A 82 -15.91 -6.98 -5.08
C ASN A 82 -15.00 -6.41 -3.99
N LEU A 83 -14.56 -7.23 -3.02
CA LEU A 83 -13.73 -6.78 -1.92
C LEU A 83 -12.31 -6.47 -2.40
N GLY A 84 -11.69 -7.36 -3.17
CA GLY A 84 -10.35 -7.15 -3.71
C GLY A 84 -10.29 -5.99 -4.71
N ASN A 85 -11.32 -5.82 -5.55
CA ASN A 85 -11.41 -4.68 -6.46
C ASN A 85 -11.59 -3.35 -5.70
N ALA A 86 -12.41 -3.33 -4.64
CA ALA A 86 -12.54 -2.15 -3.78
C ALA A 86 -11.22 -1.82 -3.07
N PHE A 87 -10.52 -2.84 -2.57
CA PHE A 87 -9.23 -2.69 -1.91
C PHE A 87 -8.19 -2.09 -2.87
N PHE A 88 -8.11 -2.62 -4.10
CA PHE A 88 -7.23 -2.09 -5.15
C PHE A 88 -7.53 -0.62 -5.42
N PHE A 89 -8.78 -0.29 -5.78
CA PHE A 89 -9.15 1.05 -6.21
C PHE A 89 -8.94 2.10 -5.10
N LEU A 90 -9.42 1.81 -3.89
CA LEU A 90 -9.35 2.74 -2.77
C LEU A 90 -7.92 2.91 -2.25
N SER A 91 -7.12 1.84 -2.23
CA SER A 91 -5.71 1.94 -1.83
C SER A 91 -4.89 2.71 -2.86
N PHE A 92 -5.17 2.53 -4.16
CA PHE A 92 -4.52 3.31 -5.20
C PHE A 92 -4.90 4.79 -5.12
N LEU A 93 -6.17 5.10 -4.86
CA LEU A 93 -6.61 6.46 -4.57
C LEU A 93 -5.87 7.03 -3.35
N ALA A 94 -5.80 6.28 -2.25
CA ALA A 94 -5.06 6.65 -1.05
C ALA A 94 -3.57 6.95 -1.33
N LEU A 95 -2.90 6.14 -2.17
CA LEU A 95 -1.53 6.40 -2.62
C LEU A 95 -1.40 7.73 -3.35
N THR A 96 -2.30 7.99 -4.31
CA THR A 96 -2.26 9.24 -5.10
C THR A 96 -2.43 10.47 -4.20
N ILE A 97 -3.37 10.41 -3.26
CA ILE A 97 -3.61 11.48 -2.27
C ILE A 97 -2.37 11.65 -1.37
N ALA A 98 -1.83 10.57 -0.81
CA ALA A 98 -0.63 10.63 0.03
C ALA A 98 0.57 11.27 -0.68
N ILE A 99 0.77 10.96 -1.97
CA ILE A 99 1.82 11.56 -2.80
C ILE A 99 1.53 13.03 -3.09
N ALA A 100 0.28 13.41 -3.31
CA ALA A 100 -0.14 14.77 -3.66
C ALA A 100 -0.05 15.75 -2.48
N LEU A 101 -0.27 15.30 -1.24
CA LEU A 101 -0.13 16.16 -0.06
C LEU A 101 1.27 16.78 0.03
N PRO A 102 1.42 17.98 0.62
CA PRO A 102 2.73 18.60 0.83
C PRO A 102 3.57 17.82 1.85
N THR A 103 4.88 18.08 1.86
CA THR A 103 5.88 17.37 2.69
C THR A 103 6.60 18.29 3.68
N ASN A 104 5.94 19.38 4.10
CA ASN A 104 6.43 20.47 4.96
C ASN A 104 7.73 20.22 5.72
#